data_AF-E3BI33-F1
#
_entry.id   AF-E3BI33-F1
#
_cell.length_a   1.000
_cell.length_b   1.000
_cell.length_c   1.000
_cell.angle_alpha   90.00
_cell.angle_beta   90.00
_cell.angle_gamma   90.00
#
_symmetry.space_group_name_H-M   'P 1'
#
loop_
_entity.id
_entity.type
_entity.pdbx_description
1 polymer ?
#
loop_
_entity_poly.entity_id
_entity_poly.type
_entity_poly.pdbx_seq_one_letter_code
_entity_poly.pdbx_strand_id
1 'polypeptide(L)'
;MVDKDYLFSPSEVIKLVGEEGVPELLGEYQILLRQHLALPLPSIGEEIAETFFRSVHSLKSSSQFIGASVLADLCLKLETECKQNEFCSGSLLSLSLQVRKYAKELDGQVTNYLSM
;
A
#
# COMPACT_ATOMS: atom_id res chain seq x y z
N MET A 1 -3.83 -9.95 21.39
CA MET A 1 -3.29 -10.24 20.05
C MET A 1 -1.92 -9.60 19.94
N VAL A 2 -0.91 -10.32 19.49
CA VAL A 2 0.42 -9.74 19.27
C VAL A 2 0.47 -9.37 17.80
N ASP A 3 0.68 -8.09 17.47
CA ASP A 3 0.69 -7.59 16.09
C ASP A 3 1.79 -8.24 15.20
N LYS A 4 2.66 -9.08 15.78
CA LYS A 4 3.83 -9.70 15.10
C LYS A 4 3.48 -10.59 13.91
N ASP A 5 2.24 -11.03 13.80
CA ASP A 5 1.80 -11.89 12.70
C ASP A 5 1.21 -11.10 11.52
N TYR A 6 1.08 -9.76 11.65
CA TYR A 6 0.52 -8.88 10.65
C TYR A 6 1.56 -7.91 10.08
N LEU A 7 1.41 -7.57 8.81
CA LEU A 7 2.14 -6.54 8.07
C LEU A 7 1.59 -5.13 8.36
N PHE A 8 0.55 -5.04 9.18
CA PHE A 8 -0.05 -3.83 9.72
C PHE A 8 -0.21 -3.99 11.23
N SER A 9 -0.64 -2.94 11.93
CA SER A 9 -0.78 -2.95 13.39
C SER A 9 -2.26 -2.84 13.79
N PRO A 10 -2.94 -3.98 14.02
CA PRO A 10 -4.30 -3.98 14.58
C PRO A 10 -4.41 -3.15 15.86
N SER A 11 -3.42 -3.22 16.76
CA SER A 11 -3.45 -2.46 18.00
C SER A 11 -3.37 -0.94 17.78
N GLU A 12 -2.65 -0.46 16.77
CA GLU A 12 -2.64 0.96 16.40
C GLU A 12 -3.96 1.38 15.78
N VAL A 13 -4.54 0.54 14.90
CA VAL A 13 -5.86 0.79 14.32
C VAL A 13 -6.93 0.90 15.41
N ILE A 14 -6.98 -0.04 16.35
CA ILE A 14 -7.90 -0.01 17.49
C ILE A 14 -7.72 1.26 18.33
N LYS A 15 -6.49 1.72 18.55
CA LYS A 15 -6.24 2.98 19.28
C LYS A 15 -6.78 4.21 18.55
N LEU A 16 -6.80 4.18 17.21
CA LEU A 16 -7.24 5.30 16.39
C LEU A 16 -8.77 5.38 16.28
N VAL A 17 -9.44 4.24 16.09
CA VAL A 17 -10.88 4.21 15.74
C VAL A 17 -11.75 3.41 16.71
N GLY A 18 -11.18 2.84 17.78
CA GLY A 18 -11.85 1.88 18.66
C GLY A 18 -12.06 0.53 17.97
N GLU A 19 -12.43 -0.50 18.74
CA GLU A 19 -12.67 -1.86 18.19
C GLU A 19 -13.81 -1.87 17.16
N GLU A 20 -14.88 -1.11 17.40
CA GLU A 20 -16.04 -1.03 16.51
C GLU A 20 -15.73 -0.35 15.16
N GLY A 21 -14.74 0.54 15.12
CA GLY A 21 -14.33 1.25 13.90
C GLY A 21 -13.29 0.51 13.04
N VAL A 22 -12.68 -0.57 13.56
CA VAL A 22 -11.65 -1.32 12.84
C VAL A 22 -12.15 -1.86 11.48
N PRO A 23 -13.36 -2.46 11.38
CA PRO A 23 -13.82 -3.02 10.12
C PRO A 23 -14.01 -1.96 9.03
N GLU A 24 -14.49 -0.77 9.40
CA GLU A 24 -14.68 0.34 8.47
C GLU A 24 -13.34 0.84 7.93
N LEU A 25 -12.40 1.19 8.83
CA LEU A 25 -11.09 1.71 8.41
C LEU A 25 -10.31 0.71 7.56
N LEU A 26 -10.25 -0.56 7.99
CA LEU A 26 -9.55 -1.60 7.24
C LEU A 26 -10.26 -1.92 5.91
N GLY A 27 -11.60 -1.84 5.87
CA GLY A 27 -12.38 -2.00 4.65
C GLY A 27 -12.09 -0.90 3.62
N GLU A 28 -12.06 0.36 4.05
CA GLU A 28 -11.68 1.50 3.20
C GLU A 28 -10.25 1.36 2.69
N TYR A 29 -9.32 1.02 3.58
CA TYR A 29 -7.93 0.77 3.22
C TYR A 29 -7.82 -0.36 2.18
N GLN A 30 -8.56 -1.45 2.36
CA GLN A 30 -8.56 -2.57 1.43
C GLN A 30 -9.07 -2.19 0.04
N ILE A 31 -10.08 -1.32 -0.05
CA ILE A 31 -10.57 -0.80 -1.33
C ILE A 31 -9.44 -0.03 -2.04
N LEU A 32 -8.77 0.89 -1.35
CA LEU A 32 -7.64 1.65 -1.90
C LEU A 32 -6.50 0.73 -2.37
N LEU A 33 -6.15 -0.26 -1.55
CA LEU A 33 -5.10 -1.24 -1.84
C LEU A 33 -5.41 -2.04 -3.10
N ARG A 34 -6.65 -2.53 -3.25
CA ARG A 34 -7.10 -3.28 -4.42
C ARG A 34 -7.18 -2.43 -5.68
N GLN A 35 -7.57 -1.16 -5.56
CA GLN A 35 -7.50 -0.21 -6.67
C GLN A 35 -6.07 -0.03 -7.16
N HIS A 36 -5.09 0.10 -6.26
CA HIS A 36 -3.67 0.13 -6.65
C HIS A 36 -3.22 -1.15 -7.35
N LEU A 37 -3.60 -2.32 -6.81
CA LEU A 37 -3.25 -3.63 -7.39
C LEU A 37 -3.83 -3.85 -8.79
N ALA A 38 -4.98 -3.26 -9.08
CA ALA A 38 -5.66 -3.33 -10.38
C ALA A 38 -5.01 -2.45 -11.46
N LEU A 39 -4.20 -1.46 -11.08
CA LEU A 39 -3.50 -0.62 -12.06
C LEU A 39 -2.46 -1.44 -12.84
N PRO A 40 -2.19 -1.10 -14.12
CA PRO A 40 -1.05 -1.66 -14.83
C PRO A 40 0.25 -1.24 -14.12
N LEU A 41 1.26 -2.12 -14.18
CA LEU A 41 2.62 -1.72 -13.81
C LEU A 41 3.18 -0.79 -14.90
N PRO A 42 4.03 0.18 -14.53
CA PRO A 42 4.70 1.03 -15.52
C PRO A 42 5.68 0.19 -16.35
N SER A 43 5.73 0.41 -17.67
CA SER A 43 6.63 -0.32 -18.58
C SER A 43 7.92 0.45 -18.80
N ILE A 44 9.07 -0.24 -18.83
CA ILE A 44 10.37 0.40 -19.04
C ILE A 44 10.38 1.22 -20.34
N GLY A 45 10.82 2.48 -20.25
CA GLY A 45 10.89 3.40 -21.38
C GLY A 45 9.58 4.14 -21.69
N GLU A 46 8.48 3.80 -21.03
CA GLU A 46 7.21 4.54 -21.12
C GLU A 46 7.11 5.62 -20.04
N GLU A 47 6.36 6.67 -20.34
CA GLU A 47 6.06 7.73 -19.39
C GLU A 47 5.26 7.18 -18.20
N ILE A 48 5.56 7.67 -16.99
CA ILE A 48 4.89 7.20 -15.79
C ILE A 48 3.48 7.80 -15.73
N ALA A 49 2.46 6.94 -15.81
CA ALA A 49 1.08 7.39 -15.74
C ALA A 49 0.79 8.14 -14.42
N GLU A 50 0.18 9.32 -14.52
CA GLU A 50 -0.20 10.14 -13.36
C GLU A 50 -1.10 9.38 -12.37
N THR A 51 -1.98 8.52 -12.89
CA THR A 51 -2.86 7.66 -12.07
C THR A 51 -2.07 6.67 -11.22
N PHE A 52 -0.99 6.10 -11.74
CA PHE A 52 -0.09 5.24 -10.99
C PHE A 52 0.60 6.02 -9.86
N PHE A 53 1.17 7.18 -10.19
CA PHE A 53 1.81 8.06 -9.22
C PHE A 53 0.87 8.46 -8.07
N ARG A 54 -0.34 8.93 -8.40
CA ARG A 54 -1.36 9.31 -7.41
C ARG A 54 -1.75 8.13 -6.53
N SER A 55 -1.90 6.95 -7.10
CA SER A 55 -2.22 5.73 -6.34
C SER A 55 -1.11 5.36 -5.36
N VAL A 56 0.16 5.46 -5.76
CA VAL A 56 1.32 5.25 -4.86
C VAL A 56 1.32 6.27 -3.72
N HIS A 57 1.04 7.54 -4.02
CA HIS A 57 0.96 8.60 -3.01
C HIS A 57 -0.15 8.33 -1.98
N SER A 58 -1.35 8.01 -2.44
CA SER A 58 -2.47 7.67 -1.53
C SER A 58 -2.14 6.44 -0.70
N LEU A 59 -1.59 5.39 -1.32
CA LEU A 59 -1.26 4.16 -0.63
C LEU A 59 -0.20 4.37 0.46
N LYS A 60 0.81 5.22 0.21
CA LYS A 60 1.80 5.62 1.23
C LYS A 60 1.12 6.19 2.47
N SER A 61 0.31 7.24 2.29
CA SER A 61 -0.32 7.95 3.40
C SER A 61 -1.27 7.02 4.17
N SER A 62 -2.11 6.27 3.46
CA SER A 62 -3.05 5.33 4.08
C SER A 62 -2.36 4.16 4.79
N SER A 63 -1.21 3.69 4.29
CA SER A 63 -0.44 2.62 4.94
C SER A 63 0.09 3.05 6.31
N GLN A 64 0.42 4.33 6.48
CA GLN A 64 0.86 4.87 7.78
C GLN A 64 -0.26 4.82 8.82
N PHE A 65 -1.51 5.07 8.42
CA PHE A 65 -2.65 5.07 9.35
C PHE A 65 -2.97 3.70 9.94
N ILE A 66 -2.65 2.62 9.24
CA ILE A 66 -2.88 1.25 9.74
C ILE A 66 -1.63 0.60 10.32
N GLY A 67 -0.52 1.34 10.43
CA GLY A 67 0.75 0.80 10.92
C GLY A 67 1.49 -0.09 9.91
N ALA A 68 1.12 -0.06 8.63
CA ALA A 68 1.79 -0.81 7.55
C ALA A 68 3.09 -0.10 7.07
N SER A 69 4.00 0.12 8.01
CA SER A 69 5.19 0.98 7.84
C SER A 69 6.09 0.54 6.68
N VAL A 70 6.29 -0.77 6.49
CA VAL A 70 7.12 -1.29 5.39
C VAL A 70 6.54 -0.92 4.02
N LEU A 71 5.22 -1.01 3.85
CA LEU A 71 4.57 -0.63 2.60
C LEU A 71 4.61 0.89 2.41
N ALA A 72 4.41 1.67 3.47
CA ALA A 72 4.54 3.13 3.43
C ALA A 72 5.95 3.56 2.96
N ASP A 73 7.00 2.94 3.49
CA ASP A 73 8.39 3.23 3.12
C ASP A 73 8.69 2.86 1.66
N LEU A 74 8.20 1.72 1.20
CA LEU A 74 8.34 1.31 -0.20
C LEU A 74 7.61 2.28 -1.14
N CYS A 75 6.39 2.71 -0.78
CA CYS A 75 5.64 3.69 -1.55
C CYS A 75 6.33 5.06 -1.55
N LEU A 76 6.97 5.49 -0.45
CA LEU A 76 7.75 6.73 -0.40
C LEU A 76 8.95 6.67 -1.35
N LYS A 77 9.69 5.57 -1.36
CA LYS A 77 10.80 5.37 -2.30
C LYS A 77 10.29 5.41 -3.75
N LEU A 78 9.16 4.74 -4.02
CA LEU A 78 8.59 4.69 -5.36
C LEU A 78 8.09 6.05 -5.82
N GLU A 79 7.41 6.80 -4.95
CA GLU A 79 6.98 8.17 -5.21
C GLU A 79 8.17 9.08 -5.52
N THR A 80 9.29 8.88 -4.83
CA THR A 80 10.53 9.65 -5.06
C THR A 80 11.12 9.33 -6.43
N GLU A 81 11.23 8.05 -6.79
CA GLU A 81 11.70 7.63 -8.12
C GLU A 81 10.80 8.16 -9.24
N CYS A 82 9.47 8.13 -9.05
CA CYS A 82 8.51 8.68 -10.02
C CYS A 82 8.65 10.21 -10.21
N LYS A 83 9.06 10.95 -9.17
CA LYS A 83 9.27 12.41 -9.28
C LYS A 83 10.58 12.78 -9.96
N GLN A 84 11.58 11.90 -9.88
CA GLN A 84 12.92 12.14 -10.42
C GLN A 84 13.05 11.71 -11.88
N ASN A 85 12.15 10.84 -12.36
CA ASN A 85 12.20 10.28 -13.70
C ASN A 85 10.87 10.52 -14.41
N GLU A 86 10.90 11.04 -15.64
CA GLU A 86 9.71 11.16 -16.49
C GLU A 86 9.28 9.78 -17.04
N PHE A 87 10.26 8.90 -17.28
CA PHE A 87 10.07 7.58 -17.87
C PHE A 87 10.42 6.47 -16.88
N CYS A 88 9.69 5.36 -16.96
CA CYS A 88 9.94 4.19 -16.14
C CYS A 88 11.31 3.57 -16.44
N SER A 89 12.09 3.38 -15.38
CA SER A 89 13.38 2.69 -15.40
C SER A 89 13.26 1.26 -14.86
N GLY A 90 14.32 0.47 -15.03
CA GLY A 90 14.39 -0.86 -14.41
C GLY A 90 14.32 -0.82 -12.87
N SER A 91 14.87 0.21 -12.23
CA SER A 91 14.78 0.39 -10.76
C SER A 91 13.35 0.68 -10.34
N LEU A 92 12.65 1.56 -11.07
CA LEU A 92 11.26 1.91 -10.79
C LEU A 92 10.33 0.71 -10.96
N LEU A 93 10.50 -0.08 -12.03
CA LEU A 93 9.74 -1.31 -12.22
C LEU A 93 10.00 -2.32 -11.10
N SER A 94 11.26 -2.51 -10.71
CA SER A 94 11.62 -3.40 -9.59
C SER A 94 10.95 -2.98 -8.29
N LEU A 95 10.94 -1.68 -7.99
CA LEU A 95 10.31 -1.15 -6.79
C LEU A 95 8.77 -1.25 -6.86
N SER A 96 8.18 -1.04 -8.03
CA SER A 96 6.75 -1.21 -8.28
C SER A 96 6.31 -2.66 -8.06
N LEU A 97 7.14 -3.63 -8.46
CA LEU A 97 6.91 -5.05 -8.20
C LEU A 97 7.00 -5.40 -6.71
N GLN A 98 7.94 -4.78 -5.98
CA GLN A 98 8.06 -4.97 -4.52
C GLN A 98 6.84 -4.41 -3.79
N VAL A 99 6.41 -3.18 -4.11
CA VAL A 99 5.17 -2.59 -3.59
C VAL A 99 3.98 -3.50 -3.87
N ARG A 100 3.84 -4.00 -5.10
CA ARG A 100 2.76 -4.92 -5.48
C ARG A 100 2.77 -6.23 -4.71
N LYS A 101 3.96 -6.80 -4.45
CA LYS A 101 4.10 -8.02 -3.64
C LYS A 101 3.59 -7.79 -2.21
N TYR A 102 4.09 -6.74 -1.55
CA TYR A 102 3.67 -6.40 -0.19
C TYR A 102 2.18 -6.07 -0.12
N ALA A 103 1.66 -5.32 -1.09
CA ALA A 103 0.26 -4.97 -1.16
C ALA A 103 -0.66 -6.20 -1.28
N LYS A 104 -0.27 -7.23 -2.05
CA LYS A 104 -1.04 -8.48 -2.15
C LYS A 104 -1.05 -9.27 -0.83
N GLU A 105 0.10 -9.35 -0.17
CA GLU A 105 0.20 -10.06 1.11
C GLU A 105 -0.62 -9.36 2.20
N LEU A 106 -0.54 -8.03 2.23
CA LEU A 106 -1.31 -7.20 3.14
C LEU A 106 -2.83 -7.30 2.88
N ASP A 107 -3.27 -7.32 1.62
CA ASP A 107 -4.69 -7.52 1.26
C ASP A 107 -5.22 -8.86 1.80
N GLY A 108 -4.43 -9.93 1.68
CA GLY A 108 -4.76 -11.24 2.23
C GLY A 108 -4.86 -11.22 3.75
N GLN A 109 -3.94 -10.55 4.44
CA GLN A 109 -3.96 -10.44 5.89
C GLN A 109 -5.14 -9.60 6.40
N VAL A 110 -5.45 -8.47 5.76
CA VAL A 110 -6.62 -7.66 6.11
C VAL A 110 -7.90 -8.46 5.89
N THR A 111 -8.01 -9.20 4.77
CA THR A 111 -9.16 -10.09 4.51
C THR A 111 -9.34 -11.12 5.63
N ASN A 112 -8.26 -11.79 6.01
CA ASN A 112 -8.29 -12.79 7.08
C ASN A 112 -8.69 -12.15 8.42
N TYR A 113 -8.10 -11.00 8.76
CA TYR A 113 -8.41 -10.27 9.99
C TYR A 113 -9.89 -9.90 10.08
N LEU A 114 -10.48 -9.37 9.00
CA LEU A 114 -11.88 -8.98 8.94
C LEU A 114 -12.87 -10.15 8.91
N SER A 115 -12.39 -11.37 8.68
CA SER A 115 -13.20 -12.59 8.63
C SER A 115 -13.17 -13.41 9.93
N MET A 116 -12.34 -13.00 10.90
CA MET A 116 -12.24 -13.62 12.23
C MET A 116 -13.29 -13.06 13.18
#